data_AF-A0A971CL48-F1
#
_entry.id   AF-A0A971CL48-F1
#
_cell.length_a   1.000
_cell.length_b   1.000
_cell.length_c   1.000
_cell.angle_alpha   90.00
_cell.angle_beta   90.00
_cell.angle_gamma   90.00
#
_symmetry.space_group_name_H-M   'P 1'
#
loop_
_entity.id
_entity.type
_entity.pdbx_description
1 polymer ?
#
loop_
_entity_poly.entity_id
_entity_poly.type
_entity_poly.pdbx_seq_one_letter_code
_entity_poly.pdbx_strand_id
1 'polypeptide(L)'
;MKLANEIFQDVKPETAVSVFQYLRDEQRDVYKASLSSLAANRKLRPVFVQRKPAPQQIEWLVKNVKLRGSVEIATQVLQLWLLKAHPALLTSFLDGLGIEHDGEGAADDIPDELDAKKLKSTVEDLLQNHDPELVRIYLHIFQLQRTDGWEELTALIESTPALQFDADDSAAATESPAKTKKAPAKKKAAAAAATTEEEEAPEDTPATDEEE
;
A
#
# COMPACT_ATOMS: atom_id res chain seq x y z
N MET A 1 -16.17 -14.32 7.02
CA MET A 1 -14.80 -13.79 6.81
C MET A 1 -14.55 -13.62 5.32
N LYS A 2 -14.17 -12.43 4.86
CA LYS A 2 -13.87 -12.18 3.45
C LYS A 2 -12.44 -12.60 3.10
N LEU A 3 -12.26 -13.13 1.91
CA LEU A 3 -10.94 -13.44 1.35
C LEU A 3 -10.30 -12.17 0.74
N ALA A 4 -8.97 -12.18 0.60
CA ALA A 4 -8.25 -10.99 0.11
C ALA A 4 -8.67 -10.53 -1.30
N ASN A 5 -9.02 -11.45 -2.21
CA ASN A 5 -9.52 -11.05 -3.54
C ASN A 5 -10.91 -10.39 -3.48
N GLU A 6 -11.71 -10.75 -2.47
CA GLU A 6 -13.03 -10.17 -2.21
C GLU A 6 -12.87 -8.78 -1.56
N ILE A 7 -11.89 -8.60 -0.67
CA ILE A 7 -11.51 -7.26 -0.18
C ILE A 7 -11.20 -6.32 -1.36
N PHE A 8 -10.42 -6.77 -2.35
CA PHE A 8 -10.19 -5.98 -3.56
C PHE A 8 -11.46 -5.66 -4.37
N GLN A 9 -12.53 -6.44 -4.24
CA GLN A 9 -13.81 -6.14 -4.91
C GLN A 9 -14.51 -4.95 -4.26
N ASP A 10 -14.39 -4.82 -2.94
CA ASP A 10 -15.21 -3.91 -2.14
C ASP A 10 -14.48 -2.63 -1.68
N VAL A 11 -13.15 -2.61 -1.73
CA VAL A 11 -12.39 -1.37 -1.49
C VAL A 11 -12.60 -0.34 -2.60
N LYS A 12 -12.42 0.93 -2.24
CA LYS A 12 -12.43 2.06 -3.17
C LYS A 12 -11.42 1.82 -4.31
N PRO A 13 -11.75 2.21 -5.55
CA PRO A 13 -10.85 2.06 -6.68
C PRO A 13 -9.47 2.68 -6.46
N GLU A 14 -9.41 3.82 -5.77
CA GLU A 14 -8.19 4.55 -5.45
C GLU A 14 -7.28 3.74 -4.52
N THR A 15 -7.86 3.06 -3.53
CA THR A 15 -7.16 2.18 -2.59
C THR A 15 -6.58 0.96 -3.31
N ALA A 16 -7.36 0.34 -4.20
CA ALA A 16 -6.86 -0.78 -5.01
C ALA A 16 -5.68 -0.35 -5.92
N VAL A 17 -5.78 0.85 -6.52
CA VAL A 17 -4.71 1.42 -7.33
C VAL A 17 -3.48 1.73 -6.47
N SER A 18 -3.65 2.30 -5.27
CA SER A 18 -2.53 2.67 -4.40
C SER A 18 -1.70 1.47 -3.96
N VAL A 19 -2.32 0.29 -3.76
CA VAL A 19 -1.59 -0.95 -3.46
C VAL A 19 -0.58 -1.26 -4.57
N PHE A 20 -1.02 -1.32 -5.82
CA PHE A 20 -0.14 -1.67 -6.93
C PHE A 20 0.79 -0.52 -7.35
N GLN A 21 0.40 0.73 -7.10
CA GLN A 21 1.28 1.88 -7.26
C GLN A 21 2.44 1.81 -6.26
N TYR A 22 2.16 1.57 -4.98
CA TYR A 22 3.19 1.37 -3.96
C TYR A 22 4.13 0.21 -4.31
N LEU A 23 3.58 -0.94 -4.73
CA LEU A 23 4.40 -2.05 -5.18
C LEU A 23 5.30 -1.66 -6.36
N ARG A 24 4.79 -0.88 -7.31
CA ARG A 24 5.56 -0.44 -8.47
C ARG A 24 6.71 0.48 -8.08
N ASP A 25 6.47 1.38 -7.15
CA ASP A 25 7.40 2.45 -6.80
C ASP A 25 8.45 1.94 -5.81
N GLU A 26 8.03 1.21 -4.77
CA GLU A 26 8.87 0.80 -3.64
C GLU A 26 9.24 -0.70 -3.65
N GLN A 27 8.41 -1.57 -4.23
CA GLN A 27 8.57 -3.04 -4.16
C GLN A 27 8.63 -3.68 -5.56
N ARG A 28 9.52 -3.16 -6.42
CA ARG A 28 9.53 -3.44 -7.87
C ARG A 28 9.55 -4.91 -8.25
N ASP A 29 10.22 -5.75 -7.48
CA ASP A 29 10.31 -7.17 -7.78
C ASP A 29 9.03 -7.92 -7.41
N VAL A 30 8.38 -7.51 -6.31
CA VAL A 30 7.03 -7.99 -5.96
C VAL A 30 6.03 -7.56 -7.03
N TYR A 31 6.09 -6.31 -7.49
CA TYR A 31 5.23 -5.84 -8.60
C TYR A 31 5.33 -6.71 -9.85
N LYS A 32 6.56 -7.03 -10.29
CA LYS A 32 6.79 -7.90 -11.46
C LYS A 32 6.32 -9.34 -11.22
N ALA A 33 6.51 -9.86 -10.00
CA ALA A 33 6.06 -11.18 -9.61
C ALA A 33 4.53 -11.26 -9.60
N SER A 34 3.84 -10.32 -8.96
CA SER A 34 2.37 -10.23 -8.93
C SER A 34 1.80 -10.14 -10.35
N LEU A 35 2.39 -9.33 -11.22
CA LEU A 35 1.99 -9.24 -12.63
C LEU A 35 2.16 -10.59 -13.35
N SER A 36 3.30 -11.24 -13.17
CA SER A 36 3.59 -12.51 -13.84
C SER A 36 2.66 -13.63 -13.37
N SER A 37 2.43 -13.72 -12.06
CA SER A 37 1.54 -14.72 -11.47
C SER A 37 0.07 -14.49 -11.85
N LEU A 38 -0.41 -13.23 -11.83
CA LEU A 38 -1.75 -12.91 -12.32
C LEU A 38 -1.89 -13.20 -13.82
N ALA A 39 -0.85 -12.97 -14.62
CA ALA A 39 -0.88 -13.28 -16.05
C ALA A 39 -0.94 -14.79 -16.29
N ALA A 40 -0.19 -15.58 -15.51
CA ALA A 40 -0.24 -17.03 -15.52
C ALA A 40 -1.64 -17.57 -15.18
N ASN A 41 -2.29 -17.02 -14.14
CA ASN A 41 -3.68 -17.36 -13.78
C ASN A 41 -4.67 -17.09 -14.92
N ARG A 42 -4.34 -16.15 -15.81
CA ARG A 42 -5.13 -15.79 -16.99
C ARG A 42 -4.68 -16.50 -18.27
N LYS A 43 -3.72 -17.43 -18.18
CA LYS A 43 -3.07 -18.09 -19.33
C LYS A 43 -2.52 -17.09 -20.36
N LEU A 44 -2.07 -15.93 -19.87
CA LEU A 44 -1.54 -14.82 -20.66
C LEU A 44 -0.03 -14.75 -20.46
N ARG A 45 0.73 -14.54 -21.55
CA ARG A 45 2.18 -14.28 -21.42
C ARG A 45 2.39 -12.92 -20.74
N PRO A 46 3.19 -12.83 -19.65
CA PRO A 46 3.38 -11.59 -18.90
C PRO A 46 3.83 -10.39 -19.75
N VAL A 47 4.61 -10.64 -20.81
CA VAL A 47 5.13 -9.60 -21.71
C VAL A 47 4.03 -8.74 -22.35
N PHE A 48 2.82 -9.29 -22.56
CA PHE A 48 1.69 -8.55 -23.12
C PHE A 48 1.16 -7.47 -22.19
N VAL A 49 1.33 -7.66 -20.88
CA VAL A 49 0.98 -6.65 -19.87
C VAL A 49 2.19 -5.72 -19.64
N GLN A 50 3.40 -6.27 -19.51
CA GLN A 50 4.63 -5.50 -19.24
C GLN A 50 4.94 -4.43 -20.30
N ARG A 51 4.53 -4.63 -21.55
CA ARG A 51 4.71 -3.64 -22.63
C ARG A 51 3.73 -2.47 -22.57
N LYS A 52 2.69 -2.54 -21.74
CA LYS A 52 1.72 -1.44 -21.57
C LYS A 52 2.33 -0.29 -20.77
N PRO A 53 1.84 0.95 -20.93
CA PRO A 53 2.17 2.04 -20.00
C PRO A 53 1.84 1.69 -18.54
N ALA A 54 2.58 2.26 -17.59
CA ALA A 54 2.43 1.97 -16.16
C ALA A 54 0.97 2.03 -15.63
N PRO A 55 0.16 3.06 -15.97
CA PRO A 55 -1.22 3.11 -15.49
C PRO A 55 -2.07 1.95 -16.02
N GLN A 56 -1.87 1.54 -17.27
CA GLN A 56 -2.59 0.41 -17.87
C GLN A 56 -2.15 -0.94 -17.30
N GLN A 57 -0.90 -1.06 -16.82
CA GLN A 57 -0.45 -2.24 -16.09
C GLN A 57 -1.17 -2.34 -14.74
N ILE A 58 -1.26 -1.23 -14.00
CA ILE A 58 -1.92 -1.15 -12.69
C ILE A 58 -3.42 -1.42 -12.82
N GLU A 59 -4.09 -0.80 -13.79
CA GLU A 59 -5.50 -1.07 -14.08
C GLU A 59 -5.74 -2.57 -14.36
N TRP A 60 -4.84 -3.18 -15.12
CA TRP A 60 -4.91 -4.62 -15.40
C TRP A 60 -4.68 -5.47 -14.14
N LEU A 61 -3.73 -5.11 -13.27
CA LEU A 61 -3.48 -5.78 -12.00
C LEU A 61 -4.70 -5.71 -11.09
N VAL A 62 -5.25 -4.51 -10.86
CA VAL A 62 -6.45 -4.27 -10.06
C VAL A 62 -7.63 -5.09 -10.57
N LYS A 63 -7.83 -5.15 -11.89
CA LYS A 63 -8.92 -5.92 -12.48
C LYS A 63 -8.76 -7.43 -12.23
N ASN A 64 -7.56 -7.97 -12.30
CA ASN A 64 -7.33 -9.43 -12.24
C ASN A 64 -7.10 -9.94 -10.81
N VAL A 65 -6.65 -9.09 -9.87
CA VAL A 65 -6.49 -9.50 -8.46
C VAL A 65 -7.83 -9.77 -7.76
N LYS A 66 -8.92 -9.15 -8.24
CA LYS A 66 -10.29 -9.37 -7.75
C LYS A 66 -10.83 -10.79 -8.03
N LEU A 67 -10.22 -11.53 -8.95
CA LEU A 67 -10.72 -12.83 -9.38
C LEU A 67 -10.46 -13.93 -8.33
N ARG A 68 -11.35 -14.90 -8.24
CA ARG A 68 -11.26 -16.02 -7.28
C ARG A 68 -9.93 -16.80 -7.35
N GLY A 69 -9.33 -16.92 -8.53
CA GLY A 69 -8.03 -17.59 -8.69
C GLY A 69 -6.83 -16.80 -8.15
N SER A 70 -7.04 -15.59 -7.66
CA SER A 70 -5.98 -14.65 -7.27
C SER A 70 -5.85 -14.48 -5.76
N VAL A 71 -6.55 -15.28 -4.95
CA VAL A 71 -6.59 -15.18 -3.47
C VAL A 71 -5.19 -15.07 -2.87
N GLU A 72 -4.28 -15.97 -3.24
CA GLU A 72 -2.93 -15.99 -2.68
C GLU A 72 -2.14 -14.71 -3.00
N ILE A 73 -2.15 -14.28 -4.26
CA ILE A 73 -1.49 -13.03 -4.68
C ILE A 73 -2.14 -11.84 -3.98
N ALA A 74 -3.47 -11.82 -3.89
CA ALA A 74 -4.21 -10.75 -3.21
C ALA A 74 -3.80 -10.63 -1.75
N THR A 75 -3.69 -11.75 -1.04
CA THR A 75 -3.23 -11.80 0.36
C THR A 75 -1.81 -11.26 0.47
N GLN A 76 -0.87 -11.76 -0.34
CA GLN A 76 0.53 -11.37 -0.29
C GLN A 76 0.72 -9.87 -0.56
N VAL A 77 0.06 -9.31 -1.58
CA VAL A 77 0.22 -7.88 -1.92
C VAL A 77 -0.40 -6.98 -0.86
N LEU A 78 -1.54 -7.36 -0.27
CA LEU A 78 -2.16 -6.58 0.81
C LEU A 78 -1.33 -6.64 2.09
N GLN A 79 -0.82 -7.81 2.47
CA GLN A 79 0.06 -7.96 3.64
C GLN A 79 1.32 -7.10 3.50
N LEU A 80 1.99 -7.17 2.35
CA LEU A 80 3.18 -6.36 2.10
C LEU A 80 2.86 -4.87 2.10
N TRP A 81 1.78 -4.46 1.44
CA TRP A 81 1.36 -3.06 1.39
C TRP A 81 1.03 -2.53 2.78
N LEU A 82 0.29 -3.28 3.59
CA LEU A 82 -0.01 -2.92 4.97
C LEU A 82 1.28 -2.77 5.80
N LEU A 83 2.16 -3.77 5.75
CA LEU A 83 3.39 -3.79 6.54
C LEU A 83 4.36 -2.67 6.15
N LYS A 84 4.52 -2.40 4.86
CA LYS A 84 5.56 -1.47 4.38
C LYS A 84 5.04 -0.05 4.10
N ALA A 85 3.78 0.12 3.73
CA ALA A 85 3.20 1.45 3.50
C ALA A 85 2.48 2.02 4.73
N HIS A 86 2.04 1.16 5.67
CA HIS A 86 1.22 1.57 6.82
C HIS A 86 1.74 1.07 8.17
N PRO A 87 3.06 1.07 8.46
CA PRO A 87 3.59 0.51 9.71
C PRO A 87 2.97 1.15 10.95
N ALA A 88 2.70 2.46 10.92
CA ALA A 88 2.08 3.17 12.05
C ALA A 88 0.71 2.62 12.48
N LEU A 89 -0.09 2.12 11.54
CA LEU A 89 -1.38 1.48 11.85
C LEU A 89 -1.15 0.14 12.57
N LEU A 90 -0.21 -0.65 12.06
CA LEU A 90 0.09 -1.98 12.59
C LEU A 90 0.71 -1.90 13.98
N THR A 91 1.68 -1.00 14.18
CA THR A 91 2.28 -0.79 15.51
C THR A 91 1.24 -0.30 16.50
N SER A 92 0.40 0.66 16.12
CA SER A 92 -0.67 1.18 17.01
C SER A 92 -1.67 0.09 17.42
N PHE A 93 -2.00 -0.85 16.53
CA PHE A 93 -2.82 -2.00 16.87
C PHE A 93 -2.14 -2.94 17.86
N LEU A 94 -0.88 -3.29 17.60
CA LEU A 94 -0.11 -4.21 18.45
C LEU A 94 0.15 -3.60 19.82
N ASP A 95 0.53 -2.32 19.88
CA ASP A 95 0.69 -1.54 21.11
C ASP A 95 -0.60 -1.49 21.94
N GLY A 96 -1.75 -1.25 21.31
CA GLY A 96 -3.05 -1.19 21.98
C GLY A 96 -3.45 -2.53 22.63
N LEU A 97 -3.05 -3.64 22.02
CA LEU A 97 -3.24 -4.98 22.60
C LEU A 97 -2.15 -5.34 23.61
N GLY A 98 -1.01 -4.66 23.58
CA GLY A 98 0.18 -4.98 24.37
C GLY A 98 0.93 -6.19 23.83
N ILE A 99 0.93 -6.37 22.52
CA ILE A 99 1.66 -7.42 21.80
C ILE A 99 3.04 -6.87 21.43
N GLU A 100 4.09 -7.60 21.77
CA GLU A 100 5.47 -7.23 21.40
C GLU A 100 5.66 -7.34 19.89
N HIS A 101 6.33 -6.35 19.29
CA HIS A 101 6.52 -6.26 17.86
C HIS A 101 7.87 -5.67 17.49
N ASP A 102 8.28 -5.86 16.24
CA ASP A 102 9.60 -5.48 15.69
C ASP A 102 9.80 -3.97 15.44
N GLY A 103 8.86 -3.13 15.88
CA GLY A 103 8.81 -1.70 15.55
C GLY A 103 8.35 -1.36 14.11
N GLU A 104 8.21 -2.34 13.21
CA GLU A 104 7.71 -2.17 11.83
C GLU A 104 6.29 -2.72 11.64
N GLY A 105 5.69 -3.30 12.68
CA GLY A 105 4.32 -3.80 12.67
C GLY A 105 4.21 -5.31 12.45
N ALA A 106 5.30 -6.06 12.60
CA ALA A 106 5.27 -7.52 12.67
C ALA A 106 5.46 -8.00 14.12
N ALA A 107 4.71 -9.02 14.50
CA ALA A 107 4.81 -9.70 15.79
C ALA A 107 4.97 -11.20 15.55
N ASP A 108 5.90 -11.83 16.28
CA ASP A 108 6.17 -13.27 16.16
C ASP A 108 5.26 -14.12 17.09
N ASP A 109 4.81 -13.55 18.21
CA ASP A 109 4.01 -14.25 19.22
C ASP A 109 2.66 -13.54 19.44
N ILE A 110 1.73 -13.78 18.52
CA ILE A 110 0.36 -13.29 18.61
C ILE A 110 -0.46 -14.31 19.41
N PRO A 111 -1.13 -13.90 20.51
CA PRO A 111 -1.89 -14.81 21.34
C PRO A 111 -3.11 -15.40 20.60
N ASP A 112 -3.49 -16.61 21.01
CA ASP A 112 -4.65 -17.30 20.44
C ASP A 112 -5.99 -16.64 20.79
N GLU A 113 -6.02 -15.88 21.88
CA GLU A 113 -7.19 -15.16 22.38
C GLU A 113 -6.84 -13.67 22.51
N LEU A 114 -7.77 -12.80 22.10
CA LEU A 114 -7.61 -11.36 22.22
C LEU A 114 -8.49 -10.85 23.35
N ASP A 115 -7.95 -9.99 24.22
CA ASP A 115 -8.76 -9.32 25.22
C ASP A 115 -9.79 -8.41 24.51
N ALA A 116 -11.06 -8.81 24.53
CA ALA A 116 -12.13 -8.13 23.80
C ALA A 116 -12.29 -6.65 24.20
N LYS A 117 -11.98 -6.30 25.46
CA LYS A 117 -12.07 -4.92 25.94
C LYS A 117 -10.92 -4.08 25.38
N LYS A 118 -9.70 -4.60 25.41
CA LYS A 118 -8.54 -3.94 24.78
C LYS A 118 -8.71 -3.83 23.28
N LEU A 119 -9.15 -4.90 22.63
CA LEU A 119 -9.38 -4.94 21.19
C LEU A 119 -10.38 -3.87 20.77
N LYS A 120 -11.52 -3.78 21.47
CA LYS A 120 -12.53 -2.75 21.19
C LYS A 120 -11.96 -1.33 21.35
N SER A 121 -11.30 -1.04 22.49
CA SER A 121 -10.71 0.28 22.74
C SER A 121 -9.66 0.63 21.67
N THR A 122 -8.81 -0.34 21.32
CA THR A 122 -7.76 -0.17 20.31
C THR A 122 -8.36 0.16 18.95
N VAL A 123 -9.38 -0.60 18.52
CA VAL A 123 -10.02 -0.36 17.22
C VAL A 123 -10.78 0.96 17.17
N GLU A 124 -11.42 1.38 18.27
CA GLU A 124 -12.03 2.71 18.40
C GLU A 124 -10.98 3.82 18.24
N ASP A 125 -9.82 3.68 18.87
CA ASP A 125 -8.71 4.64 18.74
C ASP A 125 -8.12 4.62 17.32
N LEU A 126 -7.99 3.45 16.69
CA LEU A 126 -7.51 3.35 15.30
C LEU A 126 -8.45 4.05 14.33
N LEU A 127 -9.77 3.86 14.47
CA LEU A 127 -10.77 4.51 13.62
C LEU A 127 -10.80 6.04 13.78
N GLN A 128 -10.33 6.58 14.90
CA GLN A 128 -10.21 8.03 15.11
C GLN A 128 -8.95 8.62 14.46
N ASN A 129 -7.87 7.83 14.40
CA ASN A 129 -6.54 8.32 14.02
C ASN A 129 -6.09 7.89 12.61
N HIS A 130 -6.78 6.93 11.99
CA HIS A 130 -6.48 6.40 10.67
C HIS A 130 -7.70 6.43 9.75
N ASP A 131 -7.46 6.27 8.45
CA ASP A 131 -8.55 6.12 7.48
C ASP A 131 -9.39 4.87 7.81
N PRO A 132 -10.73 4.99 7.95
CA PRO A 132 -11.57 3.86 8.33
C PRO A 132 -11.51 2.67 7.37
N GLU A 133 -11.36 2.92 6.07
CA GLU A 133 -11.23 1.85 5.10
C GLU A 133 -9.88 1.11 5.26
N LEU A 134 -8.80 1.83 5.56
CA LEU A 134 -7.51 1.22 5.86
C LEU A 134 -7.56 0.35 7.11
N VAL A 135 -8.20 0.82 8.20
CA VAL A 135 -8.40 0.03 9.43
C VAL A 135 -9.21 -1.23 9.11
N ARG A 136 -10.30 -1.08 8.34
CA ARG A 136 -11.14 -2.19 7.91
C ARG A 136 -10.35 -3.24 7.11
N ILE A 137 -9.55 -2.82 6.12
CA ILE A 137 -8.69 -3.72 5.33
C ILE A 137 -7.71 -4.46 6.26
N TYR A 138 -7.02 -3.72 7.12
CA TYR A 138 -6.04 -4.29 8.03
C TYR A 138 -6.64 -5.37 8.92
N LEU A 139 -7.77 -5.11 9.60
CA LEU A 139 -8.39 -6.09 10.50
C LEU A 139 -8.86 -7.35 9.76
N HIS A 140 -9.34 -7.22 8.53
CA HIS A 140 -9.73 -8.38 7.71
C HIS A 140 -8.52 -9.20 7.26
N ILE A 141 -7.41 -8.54 6.90
CA ILE A 141 -6.15 -9.21 6.56
C ILE A 141 -5.50 -9.84 7.80
N PHE A 142 -5.59 -9.18 8.95
CA PHE A 142 -5.10 -9.71 10.23
C PHE A 142 -5.85 -11.00 10.56
N GLN A 143 -7.19 -10.99 10.48
CA GLN A 143 -8.02 -12.18 10.68
C GLN A 143 -7.56 -13.38 9.81
N LEU A 144 -7.13 -13.13 8.56
CA LEU A 144 -6.66 -14.15 7.61
C LEU A 144 -5.33 -14.82 7.98
N GLN A 145 -4.61 -14.32 9.00
CA GLN A 145 -3.37 -14.96 9.46
C GLN A 145 -3.62 -16.31 10.16
N ARG A 146 -4.84 -16.53 10.66
CA ARG A 146 -5.26 -17.79 11.29
C ARG A 146 -6.43 -18.40 10.53
N THR A 147 -6.45 -19.73 10.41
CA THR A 147 -7.48 -20.48 9.65
C THR A 147 -8.91 -20.12 10.05
N ASP A 148 -9.16 -19.95 11.35
CA ASP A 148 -10.48 -19.62 11.90
C ASP A 148 -10.57 -18.15 12.36
N GLY A 149 -9.48 -17.38 12.24
CA GLY A 149 -9.39 -16.02 12.79
C GLY A 149 -9.61 -15.99 14.32
N TRP A 150 -9.79 -14.80 14.89
CA TRP A 150 -10.13 -14.57 16.30
C TRP A 150 -11.63 -14.37 16.48
N GLU A 151 -12.23 -15.05 17.47
CA GLU A 151 -13.67 -14.96 17.75
C GLU A 151 -14.04 -13.54 18.19
N GLU A 152 -13.19 -12.92 19.01
CA GLU A 152 -13.38 -11.56 19.52
C GLU A 152 -13.31 -10.52 18.41
N LEU A 153 -12.41 -10.72 17.43
CA LEU A 153 -12.33 -9.86 16.26
C LEU A 153 -13.51 -10.05 15.32
N THR A 154 -14.00 -11.28 15.16
CA THR A 154 -15.24 -11.55 14.39
C THR A 154 -16.42 -10.81 15.02
N ALA A 155 -16.63 -10.98 16.33
CA ALA A 155 -17.71 -10.31 17.05
C ALA A 155 -17.62 -8.78 16.97
N LEU A 156 -16.40 -8.22 17.01
CA LEU A 156 -16.19 -6.78 16.88
C LEU A 156 -16.52 -6.27 15.46
N ILE A 157 -16.11 -6.99 14.42
CA ILE A 157 -16.42 -6.64 13.02
C ILE A 157 -17.94 -6.71 12.79
N GLU A 158 -18.61 -7.74 13.29
CA GLU A 158 -20.06 -7.91 13.15
C GLU A 158 -20.87 -6.82 13.88
N SER A 159 -20.35 -6.30 14.99
CA SER A 159 -21.01 -5.24 15.77
C SER A 159 -20.66 -3.82 15.33
N THR A 160 -19.69 -3.63 14.42
CA THR A 160 -19.19 -2.32 14.03
C THR A 160 -19.36 -2.08 12.51
N PRO A 161 -20.39 -1.33 12.07
CA PRO A 161 -20.68 -1.12 10.65
C PRO A 161 -19.50 -0.55 9.83
N ALA A 162 -18.69 0.33 10.42
CA ALA A 162 -17.52 0.91 9.74
C ALA A 162 -16.46 -0.13 9.36
N LEU A 163 -16.44 -1.28 10.04
CA LEU A 163 -15.53 -2.39 9.74
C LEU A 163 -16.10 -3.35 8.71
N GLN A 164 -17.35 -3.21 8.29
CA GLN A 164 -17.97 -4.11 7.32
C GLN A 164 -17.75 -3.60 5.90
N PHE A 165 -17.60 -4.52 4.95
CA PHE A 165 -17.52 -4.21 3.51
C PHE A 165 -18.90 -4.18 2.83
N ASP A 166 -19.93 -4.72 3.48
CA ASP A 166 -21.29 -4.83 2.93
C ASP A 166 -22.24 -3.73 3.45
N ALA A 167 -21.75 -2.86 4.33
CA ALA A 167 -22.48 -1.68 4.74
C ALA A 167 -22.34 -0.63 3.64
N ASP A 168 -23.44 -0.32 2.94
CA ASP A 168 -23.53 0.72 1.92
C ASP A 168 -22.64 1.92 2.26
N ASP A 169 -21.54 2.10 1.52
CA ASP A 169 -20.56 3.19 1.64
C ASP A 169 -21.16 4.54 1.14
N SER A 170 -22.47 4.72 1.34
CA SER A 170 -23.26 5.92 1.07
C SER A 170 -23.28 6.88 2.29
N ALA A 171 -22.97 6.39 3.50
CA ALA A 171 -23.19 7.15 4.73
C ALA A 171 -21.96 7.89 5.30
N ALA A 172 -20.74 7.69 4.79
CA ALA A 172 -19.52 8.28 5.37
C ALA A 172 -18.96 9.51 4.62
N ALA A 173 -19.66 10.01 3.60
CA ALA A 173 -19.30 11.25 2.92
C ALA A 173 -19.90 12.49 3.60
N THR A 174 -19.72 12.65 4.90
CA THR A 174 -19.88 13.96 5.55
C THR A 174 -18.79 14.17 6.59
N GLU A 175 -18.00 15.21 6.34
CA GLU A 175 -17.08 15.90 7.27
C GLU A 175 -15.63 15.41 7.36
N SER A 176 -14.88 15.65 6.28
CA SER A 176 -13.46 16.03 6.42
C SER A 176 -13.34 17.57 6.35
N PRO A 177 -13.00 18.27 7.43
CA PRO A 177 -12.76 19.71 7.37
C PRO A 177 -11.39 19.98 6.75
N ALA A 178 -11.41 20.32 5.46
CA ALA A 178 -10.30 20.96 4.79
C ALA A 178 -9.82 22.20 5.58
N LYS A 179 -8.56 22.20 6.02
CA LYS A 179 -7.83 23.43 6.36
C LYS A 179 -6.54 23.55 5.55
N THR A 180 -6.69 24.31 4.49
CA THR A 180 -5.68 25.04 3.74
C THR A 180 -4.74 25.87 4.65
N LYS A 181 -3.43 25.71 4.45
CA LYS A 181 -2.42 26.77 4.63
C LYS A 181 -1.41 26.62 3.48
N LYS A 182 -1.61 27.32 2.35
CA LYS A 182 -1.12 28.67 2.03
C LYS A 182 0.42 28.71 1.86
N ALA A 183 0.85 28.54 0.61
CA ALA A 183 2.17 28.96 0.14
C ALA A 183 2.33 30.49 0.20
N PRO A 184 3.57 30.99 0.32
CA PRO A 184 3.89 32.32 -0.17
C PRO A 184 5.05 32.27 -1.19
N ALA A 185 4.76 32.68 -2.42
CA ALA A 185 5.71 33.43 -3.25
C ALA A 185 5.55 34.92 -2.86
N LYS A 186 6.52 35.83 -2.89
CA LYS A 186 7.76 36.00 -3.68
C LYS A 186 8.53 37.20 -3.09
N LYS A 187 9.83 37.34 -3.44
CA LYS A 187 10.51 38.59 -3.90
C LYS A 187 11.76 39.05 -3.13
N LYS A 188 12.92 38.98 -3.81
CA LYS A 188 13.98 40.03 -3.86
C LYS A 188 14.80 39.77 -5.15
N ALA A 189 14.59 40.54 -6.22
CA ALA A 189 15.47 41.62 -6.75
C ALA A 189 16.88 41.12 -7.12
N ALA A 190 17.21 40.91 -8.41
CA ALA A 190 17.73 41.89 -9.39
C ALA A 190 19.16 42.37 -9.06
N ALA A 191 20.12 42.58 -9.96
CA ALA A 191 20.42 42.26 -11.37
C ALA A 191 21.88 42.76 -11.63
N ALA A 192 22.49 42.32 -12.74
CA ALA A 192 23.69 42.88 -13.43
C ALA A 192 25.07 42.70 -12.75
N ALA A 193 26.22 42.61 -13.44
CA ALA A 193 26.75 42.42 -14.81
C ALA A 193 28.29 42.22 -14.59
N ALA A 194 29.15 41.58 -15.38
CA ALA A 194 29.56 41.70 -16.78
C ALA A 194 30.72 40.67 -16.98
N THR A 195 30.79 39.91 -18.10
CA THR A 195 31.81 39.98 -19.20
C THR A 195 33.27 39.71 -18.74
N THR A 196 34.13 38.86 -19.34
CA THR A 196 34.47 38.62 -20.76
C THR A 196 35.40 37.38 -20.89
N GLU A 197 35.54 36.86 -22.12
CA GLU A 197 36.60 36.03 -22.79
C GLU A 197 37.97 35.86 -22.08
N GLU A 198 38.72 34.75 -22.23
CA GLU A 198 39.47 34.25 -23.41
C GLU A 198 39.92 32.79 -23.09
N GLU A 199 39.77 31.81 -23.98
CA GLU A 199 40.83 31.26 -24.86
C GLU A 199 41.93 30.44 -24.15
N GLU A 200 41.90 29.11 -24.34
CA GLU A 200 43.00 28.36 -25.01
C GLU A 200 42.58 26.89 -25.18
N ALA A 201 42.71 26.39 -26.42
CA ALA A 201 42.72 24.97 -26.76
C ALA A 201 44.20 24.51 -26.88
N PRO A 202 44.52 23.37 -27.52
CA PRO A 202 44.51 22.02 -26.97
C PRO A 202 45.91 21.36 -27.06
N GLU A 203 46.17 20.29 -26.30
CA GLU A 203 47.25 19.32 -26.61
C GLU A 203 46.72 17.91 -26.27
N ASP A 204 46.49 17.02 -27.25
CA ASP A 204 47.45 16.24 -28.07
C ASP A 204 48.05 15.06 -27.26
N THR A 205 47.37 13.90 -27.29
CA THR A 205 47.73 12.64 -28.02
C THR A 205 48.49 11.63 -27.13
N PRO A 206 48.72 10.36 -27.53
CA PRO A 206 48.13 9.59 -28.63
C PRO A 206 47.54 8.24 -28.19
N ALA A 207 46.76 7.66 -29.11
CA ALA A 207 46.57 6.22 -29.22
C ALA A 207 47.83 5.58 -29.81
N THR A 208 48.26 4.45 -29.25
CA THR A 208 49.09 3.45 -29.94
C THR A 208 48.28 2.18 -30.09
N ASP A 209 48.15 1.82 -31.36
CA ASP A 209 47.82 0.52 -31.95
C ASP A 209 48.97 -0.50 -31.73
N GLU A 210 48.90 -1.69 -32.35
CA GLU A 210 49.77 -2.89 -32.28
C GLU A 210 49.36 -3.95 -31.22
N GLU A 211 48.64 -5.01 -31.62
CA GLU A 211 49.11 -6.26 -32.26
C GLU A 211 49.86 -7.21 -31.29
N GLU A 212 49.17 -8.26 -30.80
CA GLU A 212 49.43 -9.69 -31.10
C GLU A 212 48.30 -10.59 -30.55
#